data_AF-A0A136L6Z5-F1
#
_entry.id   AF-A0A136L6Z5-F1
#
_cell.length_a   1.000
_cell.length_b   1.000
_cell.length_c   1.000
_cell.angle_alpha   90.00
_cell.angle_beta   90.00
_cell.angle_gamma   90.00
#
_symmetry.space_group_name_H-M   'P 1'
#
loop_
_entity.id
_entity.type
_entity.pdbx_description
1 polymer ?
#
loop_
_entity_poly.entity_id
_entity_poly.type
_entity_poly.pdbx_seq_one_letter_code
_entity_poly.pdbx_strand_id
1 'polypeptide(L)'
;MAAPEAFVGTWQLVSQTMISADGETVDARGADPVGVLMYQPDGWMSVQLMRRERRSGLSLNSLSTAMSEYLGYFGTFVVDENAQTVTHFVIGSSFPDYVNTQQLRHYQFEDDGATLILTA
;
A
#
# COMPACT_ATOMS: atom_id res chain seq x y z
N MET A 1 -6.53 -7.32 19.31
CA MET A 1 -5.56 -8.42 19.29
C MET A 1 -4.24 -7.84 18.84
N ALA A 2 -3.11 -8.33 19.37
CA ALA A 2 -1.80 -7.92 18.88
C ALA A 2 -1.63 -8.38 17.42
N ALA A 3 -0.97 -7.58 16.59
CA ALA A 3 -0.63 -7.98 15.23
C ALA A 3 0.40 -9.12 15.23
N PRO A 4 0.37 -10.05 14.26
CA PRO A 4 1.43 -11.04 14.11
C PRO A 4 2.80 -10.38 13.93
N GLU A 5 3.81 -10.86 14.66
CA GLU A 5 5.15 -10.26 14.67
C GLU A 5 5.77 -10.19 13.26
N ALA A 6 5.48 -11.17 12.41
CA ALA A 6 5.97 -11.22 11.03
C ALA A 6 5.51 -10.02 10.16
N PHE A 7 4.40 -9.35 10.51
CA PHE A 7 3.93 -8.16 9.78
C PHE A 7 4.48 -6.87 10.34
N VAL A 8 4.75 -6.83 11.65
CA VAL A 8 5.06 -5.59 12.38
C VAL A 8 6.38 -5.02 11.88
N GLY A 9 6.36 -3.75 11.49
CA GLY A 9 7.54 -3.06 10.98
C GLY A 9 7.23 -2.08 9.86
N THR A 10 8.29 -1.65 9.18
CA THR A 10 8.22 -0.77 8.01
C THR A 10 8.69 -1.53 6.78
N TRP A 11 7.77 -1.73 5.84
CA TRP A 11 8.01 -2.37 4.55
C TRP A 11 8.24 -1.30 3.51
N GLN A 12 9.38 -1.35 2.81
CA GLN A 12 9.67 -0.46 1.70
C GLN A 12 9.12 -1.03 0.40
N LEU A 13 8.50 -0.18 -0.41
CA LEU A 13 7.92 -0.59 -1.68
C LEU A 13 9.03 -0.94 -2.67
N VAL A 14 9.04 -2.19 -3.13
CA VAL A 14 9.92 -2.67 -4.21
C VAL A 14 9.26 -2.44 -5.57
N SER A 15 8.02 -2.88 -5.73
CA SER A 15 7.25 -2.74 -6.98
C SER A 15 5.74 -2.67 -6.72
N GLN A 16 4.99 -2.13 -7.69
CA GLN A 16 3.53 -2.22 -7.71
C GLN A 16 3.07 -2.47 -9.14
N THR A 17 2.53 -3.67 -9.37
CA THR A 17 1.94 -4.03 -10.65
C THR A 17 0.41 -3.99 -10.58
N MET A 18 -0.21 -3.74 -11.72
CA MET A 18 -1.65 -3.85 -11.93
C MET A 18 -1.89 -4.70 -13.16
N ILE A 19 -2.85 -5.62 -13.06
CA ILE A 19 -3.31 -6.39 -14.21
C ILE A 19 -4.45 -5.58 -14.86
N SER A 20 -4.29 -5.20 -16.11
CA SER A 20 -5.30 -4.49 -16.88
C SER A 20 -6.49 -5.40 -17.19
N ALA A 21 -7.60 -4.82 -17.66
CA ALA A 21 -8.76 -5.60 -18.10
C ALA A 21 -8.42 -6.59 -19.24
N ASP A 22 -7.36 -6.30 -20.00
CA ASP A 22 -6.89 -7.12 -21.12
C ASP A 22 -5.86 -8.18 -20.68
N GLY A 23 -5.59 -8.29 -19.37
CA GLY A 23 -4.65 -9.26 -18.79
C GLY A 23 -3.17 -8.81 -18.83
N GLU A 24 -2.89 -7.60 -19.30
CA GLU A 24 -1.53 -7.07 -19.36
C GLU A 24 -1.09 -6.60 -17.97
N THR A 25 0.11 -6.98 -17.56
CA THR A 25 0.71 -6.48 -16.31
C THR A 25 1.42 -5.17 -16.56
N VAL A 26 1.01 -4.12 -15.87
CA VAL A 26 1.61 -2.78 -15.98
C VAL A 26 2.15 -2.29 -14.64
N ASP A 27 3.28 -1.59 -14.68
CA ASP A 27 3.85 -0.94 -13.51
C ASP A 27 3.02 0.29 -13.12
N ALA A 28 2.12 0.11 -12.15
CA ALA A 28 1.19 1.14 -11.71
C ALA A 28 1.89 2.42 -11.24
N ARG A 29 3.15 2.30 -10.80
CA ARG A 29 3.97 3.40 -10.27
C ARG A 29 5.28 3.62 -11.05
N GLY A 30 5.41 3.03 -12.24
CA GLY A 30 6.62 3.10 -13.05
C GLY A 30 7.78 2.26 -12.49
N ALA A 31 8.93 2.33 -13.16
CA ALA A 31 10.07 1.45 -12.90
C ALA A 31 10.78 1.70 -11.56
N ASP A 32 10.62 2.89 -10.97
CA ASP A 32 11.28 3.26 -9.73
C ASP A 32 10.29 3.90 -8.75
N PRO A 33 9.44 3.10 -8.09
CA PRO A 33 8.46 3.63 -7.17
C PRO A 33 9.12 3.99 -5.82
N VAL A 34 8.39 4.76 -5.01
CA VAL A 34 8.76 5.02 -3.61
C VAL A 34 7.54 4.78 -2.77
N GLY A 35 7.70 4.08 -1.66
CA GLY A 35 6.62 3.91 -0.73
C GLY A 35 7.02 3.18 0.53
N VAL A 36 6.14 3.31 1.52
CA VAL A 36 6.21 2.55 2.75
C VAL A 36 4.84 2.00 3.10
N LEU A 37 4.83 0.79 3.64
CA LEU A 37 3.72 0.19 4.36
C LEU A 37 4.19 -0.08 5.78
N MET A 38 3.57 0.58 6.75
CA MET A 38 3.88 0.41 8.16
C MET A 38 2.76 -0.38 8.82
N TYR A 39 3.13 -1.41 9.57
CA TYR A 39 2.22 -2.15 10.46
C TYR A 39 2.74 -2.03 11.89
N GLN A 40 1.87 -1.65 12.81
CA GLN A 40 2.21 -1.46 14.21
C GLN A 40 1.68 -2.61 15.08
N PRO A 41 2.34 -2.92 16.23
CA PRO A 41 1.92 -4.00 17.12
C PRO A 41 0.49 -3.85 17.66
N ASP A 42 0.01 -2.60 17.77
CA ASP A 42 -1.31 -2.24 18.28
C ASP A 42 -2.43 -2.31 17.22
N GLY A 43 -2.11 -2.81 16.01
CA GLY A 43 -3.08 -3.06 14.95
C GLY A 43 -3.32 -1.87 14.01
N TRP A 44 -2.51 -0.81 14.11
CA TRP A 44 -2.54 0.31 13.16
C TRP A 44 -1.69 0.05 11.93
N MET A 45 -2.11 0.62 10.81
CA MET A 45 -1.37 0.56 9.56
C MET A 45 -1.42 1.86 8.77
N SER A 46 -0.39 2.10 7.95
CA SER A 46 -0.36 3.20 6.99
C SER A 46 0.36 2.80 5.72
N VAL A 47 -0.24 3.14 4.58
CA VAL A 47 0.32 2.99 3.24
C VAL A 47 0.62 4.37 2.67
N GLN A 48 1.80 4.49 2.07
CA GLN A 48 2.29 5.68 1.39
C GLN A 48 2.94 5.20 0.09
N LEU A 49 2.37 5.51 -1.08
CA LEU A 49 2.87 5.05 -2.38
C LEU A 49 2.95 6.23 -3.34
N MET A 50 4.05 6.37 -4.07
CA MET A 50 4.25 7.43 -5.04
C MET A 50 5.23 7.04 -6.14
N ARG A 51 5.12 7.69 -7.30
CA ARG A 51 6.17 7.65 -8.32
C ARG A 51 7.41 8.42 -7.81
N ARG A 52 8.64 7.96 -8.10
CA ARG A 52 9.84 8.74 -7.78
C ARG A 52 10.02 9.91 -8.74
N GLU A 53 9.90 9.63 -10.03
CA GLU A 53 9.93 10.63 -11.09
C GLU A 53 8.62 11.43 -11.07
N ARG A 54 8.62 12.55 -10.34
CA ARG A 54 7.49 13.49 -10.29
C ARG A 54 7.91 14.84 -10.82
N ARG A 55 6.95 15.59 -11.35
CA ARG A 55 7.17 16.98 -11.74
C ARG A 55 7.64 17.79 -10.52
N SER A 56 8.83 18.37 -10.61
CA SER A 56 9.38 19.27 -9.60
C SER A 56 9.04 20.73 -9.91
N GLY A 57 9.25 21.64 -8.95
CA GLY A 57 9.00 23.07 -9.14
C GLY A 57 7.51 23.46 -9.23
N LEU A 58 6.61 22.56 -8.84
CA LEU A 58 5.18 22.86 -8.75
C LEU A 58 4.91 23.85 -7.61
N SER A 59 4.06 24.84 -7.88
CA SER A 59 3.48 25.68 -6.84
C SER A 59 2.50 24.86 -5.98
N LEU A 60 2.28 25.25 -4.73
CA LEU A 60 1.20 24.69 -3.90
C LEU A 60 -0.17 24.81 -4.56
N ASN A 61 -0.34 25.77 -5.49
CA ASN A 61 -1.56 25.91 -6.28
C ASN A 61 -1.77 24.78 -7.32
N SER A 62 -0.76 23.93 -7.54
CA SER A 62 -0.80 22.76 -8.44
C SER A 62 -0.86 21.43 -7.67
N LEU A 63 -1.38 21.45 -6.44
CA LEU A 63 -1.47 20.30 -5.55
C LEU A 63 -2.21 19.11 -6.17
N SER A 64 -3.24 19.35 -7.00
CA SER A 64 -3.97 18.27 -7.69
C SER A 64 -3.07 17.43 -8.60
N THR A 65 -2.13 18.08 -9.31
CA THR A 65 -1.13 17.40 -10.14
C THR A 65 -0.09 16.67 -9.30
N ALA A 66 0.34 17.25 -8.17
CA ALA A 66 1.26 16.58 -7.26
C ALA A 66 0.64 15.34 -6.59
N MET A 67 -0.67 15.38 -6.32
CA MET A 67 -1.41 14.31 -5.65
C MET A 67 -1.87 13.20 -6.59
N SER A 68 -2.00 13.45 -7.90
CA SER A 68 -2.44 12.41 -8.85
C SER A 68 -1.51 11.20 -8.94
N GLU A 69 -0.25 11.36 -8.53
CA GLU A 69 0.77 10.31 -8.58
C GLU A 69 1.02 9.64 -7.23
N TYR A 70 0.26 10.04 -6.21
CA TYR A 70 0.37 9.59 -4.83
C TYR A 70 -0.91 8.87 -4.37
N LEU A 71 -0.73 7.78 -3.64
CA LEU A 71 -1.80 7.10 -2.91
C LEU A 71 -1.31 6.89 -1.48
N GLY A 72 -2.02 7.50 -0.53
CA GLY A 72 -1.82 7.23 0.87
C GLY A 72 -3.14 6.92 1.56
N TYR A 73 -3.14 5.92 2.42
CA TYR A 73 -4.27 5.61 3.26
C TYR A 73 -3.81 5.00 4.58
N PHE A 74 -4.67 5.05 5.60
CA PHE A 74 -4.34 4.56 6.92
C PHE A 74 -5.59 4.10 7.66
N GLY A 75 -5.39 3.28 8.68
CA GLY A 75 -6.44 2.76 9.52
C GLY A 75 -5.92 1.61 10.36
N THR A 76 -6.76 0.60 10.56
CA THR A 76 -6.38 -0.62 11.29
C THR A 76 -6.25 -1.81 10.34
N PHE A 77 -5.66 -2.90 10.81
CA PHE A 77 -5.60 -4.14 10.05
C PHE A 77 -5.86 -5.36 10.92
N VAL A 78 -6.28 -6.43 10.26
CA VAL A 78 -6.39 -7.78 10.83
C VAL A 78 -5.77 -8.77 9.86
N VAL A 79 -5.04 -9.74 10.40
CA VAL A 79 -4.47 -10.86 9.64
C VAL A 79 -5.28 -12.11 9.95
N ASP A 80 -5.66 -12.83 8.91
CA ASP A 80 -6.18 -14.20 8.99
C ASP A 80 -5.12 -15.13 8.40
N GLU A 81 -4.39 -15.81 9.29
CA GLU A 81 -3.30 -16.72 8.91
C GLU A 81 -3.82 -18.00 8.24
N ASN A 82 -5.06 -18.42 8.54
CA ASN A 82 -5.65 -19.62 7.93
C ASN A 82 -6.05 -19.34 6.48
N ALA A 83 -6.62 -18.15 6.22
CA ALA A 83 -6.99 -17.71 4.89
C ALA A 83 -5.81 -17.10 4.10
N GLN A 84 -4.66 -16.89 4.74
CA GLN A 84 -3.52 -16.13 4.23
C GLN A 84 -3.94 -14.76 3.68
N THR A 85 -4.72 -14.02 4.48
CA THR A 85 -5.17 -12.67 4.13
C THR A 85 -4.83 -11.64 5.19
N VAL A 86 -4.62 -10.40 4.74
CA VAL A 86 -4.60 -9.21 5.57
C VAL A 86 -5.68 -8.26 5.08
N THR A 87 -6.51 -7.77 5.99
CA THR A 87 -7.58 -6.80 5.68
C THR A 87 -7.24 -5.46 6.29
N HIS A 88 -7.14 -4.42 5.46
CA HIS A 88 -7.02 -3.04 5.94
C HIS A 88 -8.40 -2.41 6.08
N PHE A 89 -8.72 -1.88 7.25
CA PHE A 89 -9.93 -1.13 7.53
C PHE A 89 -9.62 0.36 7.43
N VAL A 90 -9.98 0.97 6.30
CA VAL A 90 -9.51 2.31 5.95
C VAL A 90 -10.31 3.39 6.68
N ILE A 91 -9.59 4.20 7.47
CA ILE A 91 -10.15 5.36 8.20
C ILE A 91 -9.97 6.65 7.39
N GLY A 92 -8.82 6.81 6.74
CA GLY A 92 -8.50 7.98 5.93
C GLY A 92 -7.71 7.60 4.68
N SER A 93 -7.93 8.32 3.58
CA SER A 93 -7.30 8.05 2.29
C SER A 93 -7.20 9.31 1.43
N SER A 94 -6.14 9.43 0.63
CA SER A 94 -6.02 10.44 -0.43
C SER A 94 -6.94 10.14 -1.62
N PHE A 95 -7.40 8.89 -1.75
CA PHE A 95 -8.44 8.47 -2.69
C PHE A 95 -9.77 8.29 -1.94
N PRO A 96 -10.76 9.19 -2.11
CA PRO A 96 -11.97 9.23 -1.30
C PRO A 96 -12.76 7.92 -1.27
N ASP A 97 -12.80 7.18 -2.38
CA ASP A 97 -13.60 5.94 -2.49
C ASP A 97 -13.07 4.81 -1.61
N TYR A 98 -11.85 4.93 -1.05
CA TYR A 98 -11.34 3.97 -0.08
C TYR A 98 -11.80 4.24 1.36
N VAL A 99 -12.27 5.44 1.68
CA VAL A 99 -12.64 5.79 3.05
C VAL A 99 -13.80 4.91 3.53
N ASN A 100 -13.69 4.35 4.74
CA ASN A 100 -14.65 3.40 5.33
C ASN A 100 -14.84 2.10 4.54
N THR A 101 -13.88 1.73 3.69
CA THR A 101 -13.88 0.44 2.99
C THR A 101 -12.89 -0.55 3.61
N GLN A 102 -13.03 -1.81 3.21
CA GLN A 102 -12.10 -2.88 3.54
C GLN A 102 -11.26 -3.21 2.31
N GLN A 103 -9.94 -3.24 2.50
CA GLN A 103 -8.98 -3.65 1.49
C GLN A 103 -8.42 -5.01 1.89
N LEU A 104 -9.08 -6.08 1.43
CA LEU A 104 -8.62 -7.44 1.60
C LEU A 104 -7.47 -7.71 0.64
N ARG A 105 -6.37 -8.28 1.14
CA ARG A 105 -5.22 -8.71 0.34
C ARG A 105 -4.82 -10.11 0.73
N HIS A 106 -4.54 -10.95 -0.25
CA HIS A 106 -3.76 -12.15 -0.01
C HIS A 106 -2.30 -11.76 0.23
N TYR A 107 -1.61 -12.48 1.09
CA TYR A 107 -0.21 -12.21 1.39
C TYR A 107 0.68 -13.43 1.26
N GLN A 108 1.94 -13.16 0.91
CA GLN A 108 3.02 -14.12 0.95
C GLN A 108 4.29 -13.44 1.44
N PHE A 109 5.06 -14.17 2.25
CA PHE A 109 6.42 -13.79 2.61
C PHE A 109 7.41 -14.55 1.73
N GLU A 110 8.41 -13.84 1.22
CA GLU A 110 9.55 -14.36 0.47
C GLU A 110 10.86 -13.92 1.13
N ASP A 111 11.99 -14.46 0.65
CA ASP A 111 13.34 -14.13 1.13
C ASP A 111 13.49 -14.23 2.65
N ASP A 112 12.99 -15.33 3.23
CA ASP A 112 13.00 -15.58 4.68
C ASP A 112 12.26 -14.48 5.49
N GLY A 113 11.20 -13.90 4.90
CA GLY A 113 10.42 -12.84 5.52
C GLY A 113 10.93 -11.43 5.24
N ALA A 114 11.98 -11.26 4.42
CA ALA A 114 12.46 -9.93 4.03
C ALA A 114 11.54 -9.25 3.00
N THR A 115 10.74 -10.02 2.25
CA THR A 115 9.85 -9.51 1.21
C THR A 115 8.40 -9.87 1.54
N LEU A 116 7.52 -8.88 1.57
CA LEU A 116 6.06 -9.05 1.72
C LEU A 116 5.38 -8.73 0.39
N ILE A 117 4.69 -9.72 -0.17
CA ILE A 117 3.87 -9.59 -1.38
C ILE A 117 2.41 -9.51 -0.97
N LEU A 118 1.70 -8.50 -1.49
CA LEU A 118 0.25 -8.33 -1.30
C LEU A 118 -0.46 -8.34 -2.66
N THR A 119 -1.45 -9.21 -2.81
CA THR A 119 -2.29 -9.33 -4.01
C THR A 119 -3.74 -9.06 -3.68
N ALA A 120 -4.49 -8.50 -4.64
CA ALA A 120 -5.92 -8.22 -4.52
C ALA A 120 -6.77 -9.47 -4.76
#